data_AF-A0A2N7L4I9-F1
#
_entry.id   AF-A0A2N7L4I9-F1
#
_cell.length_a   1.000
_cell.length_b   1.000
_cell.length_c   1.000
_cell.angle_alpha   90.00
_cell.angle_beta   90.00
_cell.angle_gamma   90.00
#
_symmetry.space_group_name_H-M   'P 1'
#
loop_
_entity.id
_entity.type
_entity.pdbx_description
1 polymer ?
#
loop_
_entity_poly.entity_id
_entity_poly.type
_entity_poly.pdbx_seq_one_letter_code
_entity_poly.pdbx_strand_id
1 'polypeptide(L)'
;MKDINLTRRATMRGLLVAGGSCVALSQVNVWAQPSQNLSAHRNSKEAIEASQQLELTTPEQDVFVAIKQNLVHSKKVKDEQIADFAKKIVERSPKDTDFKAVFANLHQEFQLMDYFIRYIHA
;
A
#
# COMPACT_ATOMS: atom_id res chain seq x y z
N MET A 1 37.68 14.52 5.49
CA MET A 1 36.99 13.25 5.18
C MET A 1 35.74 13.21 6.04
N LYS A 2 34.54 13.06 5.44
CA LYS A 2 33.29 12.96 6.21
C LYS A 2 33.06 11.51 6.59
N ASP A 3 32.99 11.22 7.89
CA ASP A 3 32.71 9.89 8.41
C ASP A 3 31.38 9.37 7.90
N ILE A 4 31.44 8.29 7.11
CA ILE A 4 30.27 7.62 6.58
C ILE A 4 29.64 6.83 7.72
N ASN A 5 28.47 7.27 8.17
CA ASN A 5 27.73 6.65 9.27
C ASN A 5 27.28 5.22 8.88
N LEU A 6 28.04 4.21 9.31
CA LEU A 6 27.87 2.80 8.98
C LEU A 6 26.55 2.22 9.51
N THR A 7 25.99 2.80 10.58
CA THR A 7 24.71 2.40 11.18
C THR A 7 23.55 2.64 10.21
N ARG A 8 23.54 3.79 9.52
CA ARG A 8 22.51 4.12 8.51
C ARG A 8 22.53 3.12 7.34
N ARG A 9 23.71 2.64 6.96
CA ARG A 9 23.88 1.63 5.89
C ARG A 9 23.41 0.24 6.34
N ALA A 10 23.59 -0.12 7.61
CA ALA A 10 23.08 -1.35 8.18
C ALA A 10 21.54 -1.33 8.29
N THR A 11 20.95 -0.21 8.72
CA THR A 11 19.49 -0.03 8.75
C THR A 11 18.88 -0.07 7.35
N MET A 12 19.52 0.57 6.37
CA MET A 12 19.09 0.49 4.96
C MET A 12 19.21 -0.92 4.38
N ARG A 13 20.26 -1.69 4.72
CA ARG A 13 20.36 -3.11 4.35
C ARG A 13 19.29 -3.96 5.03
N GLY A 14 18.97 -3.71 6.31
CA GLY A 14 17.88 -4.39 7.01
C GLY A 14 16.52 -4.13 6.39
N LEU A 15 16.25 -2.90 5.95
CA LEU A 15 15.03 -2.52 5.23
C LEU A 15 14.95 -3.13 3.82
N LEU A 16 16.07 -3.23 3.10
CA LEU A 16 16.15 -3.89 1.79
C LEU A 16 15.91 -5.40 1.90
N VAL A 17 16.43 -6.02 2.96
CA VAL A 17 16.15 -7.42 3.28
C VAL A 17 14.69 -7.58 3.72
N ALA A 18 14.10 -6.66 4.48
CA ALA A 18 12.67 -6.71 4.86
C ALA A 18 11.74 -6.55 3.64
N GLY A 19 12.02 -5.62 2.72
CA GLY A 19 11.27 -5.46 1.48
C GLY A 19 11.42 -6.66 0.53
N GLY A 20 12.64 -7.20 0.40
CA GLY A 20 12.90 -8.41 -0.38
C GLY A 20 12.34 -9.68 0.25
N SER A 21 12.30 -9.78 1.58
CA SER A 21 11.76 -10.95 2.28
C SER A 21 10.24 -10.95 2.32
N CYS A 22 9.54 -9.83 2.38
CA CYS A 22 8.08 -9.82 2.18
C CYS A 22 7.69 -10.25 0.75
N VAL A 23 8.46 -9.84 -0.27
CA VAL A 23 8.26 -10.28 -1.67
C VAL A 23 8.67 -11.73 -1.88
N ALA A 24 9.74 -12.21 -1.24
CA ALA A 24 10.13 -13.62 -1.32
C ALA A 24 9.13 -14.51 -0.56
N LEU A 25 8.65 -14.10 0.62
CA LEU A 25 7.67 -14.84 1.41
C LEU A 25 6.28 -14.85 0.74
N SER A 26 5.90 -13.78 0.02
CA SER A 26 4.70 -13.81 -0.81
C SER A 26 4.82 -14.80 -1.97
N GLN A 27 6.03 -15.07 -2.46
CA GLN A 27 6.27 -16.10 -3.48
C GLN A 27 6.27 -17.53 -2.91
N VAL A 28 6.70 -17.74 -1.65
CA VAL A 28 6.75 -19.09 -1.04
C VAL A 28 5.34 -19.68 -0.82
N ASN A 29 4.34 -18.87 -0.45
CA ASN A 29 2.97 -19.37 -0.26
C ASN A 29 2.15 -19.47 -1.56
N VAL A 30 2.44 -18.63 -2.56
CA VAL A 30 1.70 -18.65 -3.85
C VAL A 30 1.99 -19.92 -4.65
N TRP A 31 3.17 -20.52 -4.50
CA TRP A 31 3.51 -21.80 -5.15
C TRP A 31 2.83 -23.02 -4.52
N ALA A 32 2.51 -22.97 -3.23
CA ALA A 32 1.85 -24.07 -2.54
C ALA A 32 0.35 -24.17 -2.87
N GLN A 33 -0.29 -23.04 -3.22
CA GLN A 33 -1.71 -22.97 -3.61
C GLN A 33 -1.95 -21.87 -4.68
N PRO A 34 -1.67 -22.14 -5.96
CA PRO A 34 -1.82 -21.16 -7.04
C PRO A 34 -3.28 -20.72 -7.27
N SER A 35 -4.26 -21.46 -6.74
CA SER A 35 -5.70 -21.18 -6.84
C SER A 35 -6.29 -20.49 -5.61
N GLN A 36 -5.55 -20.34 -4.51
CA GLN A 36 -5.97 -19.41 -3.46
C GLN A 36 -5.69 -18.00 -3.96
N ASN A 37 -6.69 -17.47 -4.67
CA ASN A 37 -6.87 -16.04 -4.79
C ASN A 37 -6.69 -15.42 -3.39
N LEU A 38 -5.56 -14.76 -3.15
CA LEU A 38 -5.34 -13.89 -1.97
C LEU A 38 -6.37 -12.74 -1.91
N SER A 39 -7.33 -12.68 -2.84
CA SER A 39 -8.51 -11.82 -2.82
C SER A 39 -9.55 -12.20 -1.75
N ALA A 40 -9.31 -13.25 -0.96
CA ALA A 40 -10.28 -13.82 -0.02
C ALA A 40 -10.38 -13.06 1.32
N HIS A 41 -10.74 -11.77 1.27
CA HIS A 41 -11.58 -11.02 2.23
C HIS A 41 -11.39 -9.52 1.99
N ARG A 42 -11.77 -9.06 0.81
CA ARG A 42 -11.97 -7.62 0.58
C ARG A 42 -13.29 -7.24 1.24
N ASN A 43 -13.28 -6.83 2.51
CA ASN A 43 -14.39 -6.07 3.10
C ASN A 43 -14.44 -4.68 2.44
N SER A 44 -14.79 -4.67 1.16
CA SER A 44 -14.82 -3.48 0.33
C SER A 44 -15.89 -2.51 0.79
N LYS A 45 -16.98 -3.00 1.37
CA LYS A 45 -18.12 -2.18 1.76
C LYS A 45 -17.76 -1.11 2.81
N GLU A 46 -17.13 -1.50 3.91
CA GLU A 46 -16.73 -0.54 4.96
C GLU A 46 -15.70 0.47 4.45
N ALA A 47 -14.74 0.01 3.64
CA ALA A 47 -13.74 0.89 3.04
C ALA A 47 -14.36 1.89 2.04
N ILE A 48 -15.32 1.44 1.24
CA ILE A 48 -16.07 2.29 0.30
C ILE A 48 -16.90 3.32 1.07
N GLU A 49 -17.65 2.89 2.09
CA GLU A 49 -18.46 3.80 2.91
C GLU A 49 -17.59 4.86 3.60
N ALA A 50 -16.45 4.47 4.18
CA ALA A 50 -15.50 5.41 4.79
C ALA A 50 -14.94 6.41 3.75
N SER A 51 -14.60 5.94 2.55
CA SER A 51 -14.10 6.82 1.47
C SER A 51 -15.14 7.84 1.00
N GLN A 52 -16.42 7.46 1.00
CA GLN A 52 -17.53 8.34 0.65
C GLN A 52 -17.79 9.39 1.73
N GLN A 53 -17.70 9.01 3.01
CA GLN A 53 -17.82 9.95 4.13
C GLN A 53 -16.73 11.02 4.13
N LEU A 54 -15.55 10.71 3.57
CA LEU A 54 -14.44 11.64 3.41
C LEU A 54 -14.52 12.46 2.11
N GLU A 55 -15.63 12.37 1.38
CA GLU A 55 -15.91 13.12 0.15
C GLU A 55 -14.81 12.96 -0.93
N LEU A 56 -14.19 11.78 -1.00
CA LEU A 56 -13.14 11.48 -1.95
C LEU A 56 -13.68 11.38 -3.38
N THR A 57 -12.89 11.80 -4.37
CA THR A 57 -13.20 11.57 -5.78
C THR A 57 -13.08 10.09 -6.13
N THR A 58 -13.70 9.62 -7.22
CA THR A 58 -13.62 8.19 -7.62
C THR A 58 -12.18 7.67 -7.72
N PRO A 59 -11.22 8.39 -8.34
CA PRO A 59 -9.82 7.95 -8.34
C PRO A 59 -9.19 7.87 -6.94
N GLU A 60 -9.53 8.79 -6.05
CA GLU A 60 -9.04 8.80 -4.66
C GLU A 60 -9.65 7.64 -3.86
N GLN A 61 -10.94 7.34 -4.08
CA GLN A 61 -11.61 6.19 -3.47
C GLN A 61 -10.94 4.88 -3.87
N ASP A 62 -10.55 4.71 -5.14
CA ASP A 62 -9.85 3.51 -5.61
C ASP A 62 -8.52 3.30 -4.87
N VAL A 63 -7.72 4.37 -4.71
CA VAL A 63 -6.47 4.33 -3.95
C VAL A 63 -6.73 4.06 -2.46
N PHE A 64 -7.71 4.76 -1.88
CA PHE A 64 -8.09 4.61 -0.47
C PHE A 64 -8.49 3.19 -0.14
N VAL A 65 -9.37 2.60 -0.95
CA VAL A 65 -9.89 1.25 -0.76
C VAL A 65 -8.76 0.22 -0.88
N ALA A 66 -7.85 0.37 -1.86
CA ALA A 66 -6.70 -0.51 -1.99
C ALA A 66 -5.84 -0.51 -0.71
N ILE A 67 -5.59 0.65 -0.11
CA ILE A 67 -4.81 0.76 1.12
C ILE A 67 -5.58 0.21 2.33
N LYS A 68 -6.84 0.64 2.50
CA LYS A 68 -7.66 0.27 3.65
C LYS A 68 -7.89 -1.25 3.73
N GLN A 69 -8.04 -1.91 2.58
CA GLN A 69 -8.15 -3.37 2.50
C GLN A 69 -6.88 -4.10 2.96
N ASN A 70 -5.71 -3.48 2.84
CA ASN A 70 -4.45 -4.04 3.37
C ASN A 70 -4.24 -3.73 4.86
N LEU A 71 -5.08 -2.88 5.47
CA LEU A 71 -4.96 -2.41 6.83
C LEU A 71 -6.07 -2.89 7.76
N VAL A 72 -6.81 -3.94 7.38
CA VAL A 72 -7.98 -4.46 8.13
C VAL A 72 -7.71 -4.68 9.62
N HIS A 73 -6.48 -5.05 9.99
CA HIS A 73 -6.09 -5.28 11.39
C HIS A 73 -5.28 -4.14 12.03
N SER A 74 -4.98 -3.07 11.28
CA SER A 74 -4.21 -1.94 11.79
C SER A 74 -5.13 -0.92 12.45
N LYS A 75 -4.96 -0.71 13.76
CA LYS A 75 -5.65 0.35 14.52
C LYS A 75 -4.87 1.65 14.63
N LYS A 76 -3.64 1.69 14.08
CA LYS A 76 -2.72 2.82 14.24
C LYS A 76 -2.87 3.89 13.16
N VAL A 77 -3.43 3.51 12.03
CA VAL A 77 -3.59 4.38 10.87
C VAL A 77 -5.03 4.88 10.86
N LYS A 78 -5.19 6.21 10.83
CA LYS A 78 -6.52 6.84 10.71
C LYS A 78 -6.92 6.98 9.25
N ASP A 79 -8.23 7.03 8.99
CA ASP A 79 -8.76 7.14 7.63
C ASP A 79 -8.39 8.46 6.96
N GLU A 80 -8.26 9.55 7.73
CA GLU A 80 -7.80 10.83 7.21
C GLU A 80 -6.37 10.74 6.66
N GLN A 81 -5.50 9.94 7.28
CA GLN A 81 -4.13 9.74 6.81
C GLN A 81 -4.09 8.96 5.49
N ILE A 82 -5.00 8.00 5.32
CA ILE A 82 -5.16 7.24 4.08
C ILE A 82 -5.71 8.18 2.98
N ALA A 83 -6.73 8.99 3.31
CA ALA A 83 -7.33 9.95 2.40
C ALA A 83 -6.33 11.02 1.93
N ASP A 84 -5.53 11.60 2.83
CA ASP A 84 -4.50 12.57 2.47
C ASP A 84 -3.45 11.97 1.53
N PHE A 85 -3.07 10.72 1.75
CA PHE A 85 -2.17 10.01 0.85
C PHE A 85 -2.83 9.74 -0.51
N ALA A 86 -4.08 9.27 -0.52
CA ALA A 86 -4.82 9.00 -1.74
C ALA A 86 -4.92 10.25 -2.64
N LYS A 87 -5.26 11.41 -2.05
CA LYS A 87 -5.27 12.71 -2.75
C LYS A 87 -3.92 13.04 -3.38
N LYS A 88 -2.83 12.88 -2.64
CA LYS A 88 -1.46 13.14 -3.13
C LYS A 88 -1.04 12.20 -4.26
N ILE A 89 -1.46 10.94 -4.22
CA ILE A 89 -1.19 9.97 -5.29
C ILE A 89 -1.94 10.37 -6.55
N VAL A 90 -3.24 10.67 -6.44
CA VAL A 90 -4.07 11.06 -7.59
C VAL A 90 -3.58 12.36 -8.22
N GLU A 91 -3.29 13.39 -7.41
CA GLU A 91 -2.77 14.68 -7.87
C GLU A 91 -1.47 14.55 -8.67
N ARG A 92 -0.61 13.60 -8.30
CA ARG A 92 0.71 13.38 -8.93
C ARG A 92 0.69 12.35 -10.05
N SER A 93 -0.43 11.69 -10.28
CA SER A 93 -0.56 10.67 -11.30
C SER A 93 -0.95 11.31 -12.64
N PRO A 94 -0.66 10.64 -13.78
CA PRO A 94 -1.18 11.06 -15.06
C PRO A 94 -2.70 11.22 -15.03
N LYS A 95 -3.21 12.23 -15.74
CA LYS A 95 -4.65 12.36 -15.98
C LYS A 95 -5.14 11.06 -16.66
N ASP A 96 -6.31 10.58 -16.25
CA ASP A 96 -6.93 9.34 -16.74
C ASP A 96 -6.29 8.03 -16.27
N THR A 97 -5.52 8.06 -15.18
CA THR A 97 -5.04 6.82 -14.54
C THR A 97 -6.20 6.00 -13.99
N ASP A 98 -6.35 4.77 -14.46
CA ASP A 98 -7.28 3.78 -13.91
C ASP A 98 -6.65 3.06 -12.70
N PHE A 99 -6.80 3.66 -11.53
CA PHE A 99 -6.24 3.13 -10.28
C PHE A 99 -6.77 1.75 -9.91
N LYS A 100 -8.04 1.47 -10.23
CA LYS A 100 -8.65 0.17 -10.00
C LYS A 100 -7.96 -0.92 -10.82
N ALA A 101 -7.65 -0.64 -12.08
CA ALA A 101 -6.89 -1.57 -12.92
C ALA A 101 -5.42 -1.68 -12.48
N VAL A 102 -4.78 -0.56 -12.12
CA VAL A 102 -3.38 -0.56 -11.66
C VAL A 102 -3.20 -1.44 -10.43
N PHE A 103 -4.07 -1.31 -9.42
CA PHE A 103 -3.99 -2.09 -8.18
C PHE A 103 -4.68 -3.45 -8.25
N ALA A 104 -5.22 -3.86 -9.40
CA ALA A 104 -5.61 -5.25 -9.62
C ALA A 104 -4.38 -6.18 -9.67
N ASN A 105 -3.20 -5.63 -9.96
CA ASN A 105 -1.92 -6.34 -9.93
C ASN A 105 -1.31 -6.30 -8.52
N LEU A 106 -1.10 -7.48 -7.93
CA LEU A 106 -0.52 -7.65 -6.59
C LEU A 106 0.84 -6.95 -6.42
N HIS A 107 1.68 -6.91 -7.47
CA HIS A 107 2.96 -6.20 -7.40
C HIS A 107 2.79 -4.69 -7.23
N GLN A 108 1.85 -4.10 -7.96
CA GLN A 108 1.53 -2.67 -7.88
C GLN A 108 0.88 -2.32 -6.54
N GLU A 109 0.01 -3.20 -6.03
CA GLU A 109 -0.60 -3.08 -4.71
C GLU A 109 0.47 -3.10 -3.59
N PHE A 110 1.47 -3.98 -3.68
CA PHE A 110 2.60 -3.98 -2.75
C PHE A 110 3.44 -2.69 -2.83
N GLN A 111 3.69 -2.17 -4.04
CA GLN A 111 4.40 -0.90 -4.21
C GLN A 111 3.62 0.26 -3.60
N LEU A 112 2.29 0.30 -3.79
CA LEU A 112 1.41 1.28 -3.15
C LEU A 112 1.55 1.25 -1.63
N MET A 113 1.53 0.06 -1.04
CA MET A 113 1.67 -0.11 0.41
C MET A 113 3.05 0.31 0.94
N ASP A 114 4.14 0.03 0.22
CA ASP A 114 5.47 0.51 0.60
C ASP A 114 5.53 2.05 0.59
N TYR A 115 4.98 2.70 -0.44
CA TYR A 115 4.89 4.16 -0.47
C TYR A 115 4.03 4.71 0.67
N PHE A 116 2.90 4.06 0.96
CA PHE A 116 2.03 4.47 2.04
C PHE A 116 2.73 4.37 3.40
N ILE A 117 3.38 3.24 3.70
CA ILE A 117 4.13 3.05 4.97
C ILE A 117 5.20 4.12 5.13
N ARG A 118 5.95 4.45 4.07
CA ARG A 118 6.94 5.53 4.10
C ARG A 118 6.31 6.88 4.36
N TYR A 119 5.13 7.15 3.81
CA TYR A 119 4.41 8.40 4.01
C TYR A 119 3.98 8.61 5.46
N ILE A 120 3.48 7.59 6.15
CA ILE A 120 3.01 7.72 7.54
C ILE A 120 4.17 7.84 8.56
N HIS A 121 5.38 7.44 8.18
CA HIS A 121 6.57 7.47 9.02
C HIS A 121 7.57 8.58 8.64
N ALA A 122 7.26 9.37 7.62
CA ALA A 122 8.05 10.55 7.22
C ALA A 122 7.74 11.75 8.13
#